data_AF-M6WGS6-F1
#
_entry.id   AF-M6WGS6-F1
#
_cell.length_a   1.000
_cell.length_b   1.000
_cell.length_c   1.000
_cell.angle_alpha   90.00
_cell.angle_beta   90.00
_cell.angle_gamma   90.00
#
_symmetry.space_group_name_H-M   'P 1'
#
loop_
_entity.id
_entity.type
_entity.pdbx_description
1 polymer ?
#
loop_
_entity_poly.entity_id
_entity_poly.type
_entity_poly.pdbx_seq_one_letter_code
_entity_poly.pdbx_strand_id
1 'polypeptide(L)'
;MFRRTTTKKNRDLSQEKFPKKNGFISKFWKKFRIFCIVILITYSGNIFSEYPSKPVGEFKSEYDQFWFLYQKEIRAGESEVIFRPFYSSYKEEKSAYRFQTVLYPIYYSEETKYWKVWTFLFLFSGTSMLHEDVGEDSDVLTPLLFWGWGDTVREKYFGFFPFAGKLRNKIGYSELSFVLFPLYTNWKYKDYEATSILWPLFLYASSETREEFRIFPLYSKKIHRGKYERFSFLWPIFQWGTTFQDKREPVHYKLFFRYSDLRIRKRET
;
A
#
# COMPACT_ATOMS: atom_id res chain seq x y z
N MET A 1 -71.07 64.77 -15.73
CA MET A 1 -70.29 66.03 -15.71
C MET A 1 -68.93 65.68 -15.12
N PHE A 2 -67.78 65.72 -15.79
CA PHE A 2 -67.23 66.77 -16.64
C PHE A 2 -66.25 66.15 -17.66
N ARG A 3 -66.31 66.64 -18.90
CA ARG A 3 -65.25 66.54 -19.92
C ARG A 3 -64.30 67.72 -19.72
N ARG A 4 -62.99 67.53 -19.91
CA ARG A 4 -62.00 68.52 -20.42
C ARG A 4 -60.66 67.79 -20.66
N THR A 5 -60.33 67.51 -21.93
CA THR A 5 -59.44 68.28 -22.84
C THR A 5 -57.94 68.06 -22.63
N THR A 6 -57.38 67.25 -23.53
CA THR A 6 -56.07 67.33 -24.22
C THR A 6 -55.05 68.38 -23.76
N THR A 7 -53.80 67.94 -23.56
CA THR A 7 -52.64 68.67 -24.08
C THR A 7 -51.53 67.75 -24.58
N LYS A 8 -51.28 67.93 -25.87
CA LYS A 8 -50.27 67.38 -26.77
C LYS A 8 -48.95 68.10 -26.49
N LYS A 9 -48.02 67.49 -25.75
CA LYS A 9 -46.62 67.93 -25.68
C LYS A 9 -45.69 66.75 -25.41
N ASN A 10 -45.45 65.97 -26.45
CA ASN A 10 -44.21 65.21 -26.71
C ASN A 10 -44.40 64.42 -28.01
N ARG A 11 -44.69 65.16 -29.08
CA ARG A 11 -44.45 64.73 -30.47
C ARG A 11 -43.22 65.52 -30.90
N ASP A 12 -42.05 65.00 -30.56
CA ASP A 12 -40.78 65.23 -31.25
C ASP A 12 -39.67 64.68 -30.36
N LEU A 13 -39.51 63.36 -30.45
CA LEU A 13 -38.25 62.63 -30.37
C LEU A 13 -38.54 61.25 -30.97
N SER A 14 -39.16 61.27 -32.15
CA SER A 14 -39.24 60.12 -33.02
C SER A 14 -37.95 60.05 -33.82
N GLN A 15 -37.34 58.87 -33.81
CA GLN A 15 -36.30 58.40 -34.72
C GLN A 15 -34.84 58.57 -34.29
N GLU A 16 -34.43 57.84 -33.25
CA GLU A 16 -33.15 57.12 -33.34
C GLU A 16 -33.42 55.68 -33.79
N LYS A 17 -33.18 55.44 -35.08
CA LYS A 17 -33.13 54.11 -35.68
C LYS A 17 -31.97 53.33 -35.04
N PHE A 18 -32.25 52.52 -34.04
CA PHE A 18 -31.36 51.40 -33.73
C PHE A 18 -31.42 50.40 -34.90
N PRO A 19 -30.31 50.13 -35.60
CA PRO A 19 -30.33 49.16 -36.69
C PRO A 19 -30.66 47.78 -36.11
N LYS A 20 -31.64 47.10 -36.71
CA LYS A 20 -31.98 45.68 -36.48
C LYS A 20 -30.75 44.80 -36.75
N LYS A 21 -29.83 44.72 -35.79
CA LYS A 21 -28.64 43.85 -35.80
C LYS A 21 -28.97 42.40 -35.37
N ASN A 22 -30.24 42.09 -35.10
CA ASN A 22 -30.66 40.79 -34.56
C ASN A 22 -30.67 39.66 -35.60
N GLY A 23 -30.77 39.98 -36.91
CA GLY A 23 -30.77 38.98 -37.97
C GLY A 23 -29.38 38.39 -38.27
N PHE A 24 -28.32 39.21 -38.18
CA PHE A 24 -26.96 38.76 -38.47
C PHE A 24 -26.38 37.96 -37.29
N ILE A 25 -26.64 38.41 -36.05
CA ILE A 25 -26.19 37.73 -34.83
C ILE A 25 -26.86 36.36 -34.69
N SER A 26 -28.17 36.22 -34.94
CA SER A 26 -28.84 34.91 -34.84
C SER A 26 -28.40 33.92 -35.92
N LYS A 27 -28.13 34.41 -37.13
CA LYS A 27 -27.63 33.60 -38.26
C LYS A 27 -26.18 33.19 -38.04
N PHE A 28 -25.35 34.06 -37.45
CA PHE A 28 -23.99 33.75 -37.01
C PHE A 28 -23.98 32.69 -35.91
N TRP A 29 -24.79 32.85 -34.86
CA TRP A 29 -24.89 31.86 -33.77
C TRP A 29 -25.41 30.50 -34.25
N LYS A 30 -26.36 30.46 -35.21
CA LYS A 30 -26.77 29.20 -35.85
C LYS A 30 -25.63 28.56 -36.65
N LYS A 31 -24.90 29.33 -37.46
CA LYS A 31 -23.75 28.81 -38.23
C LYS A 31 -22.60 28.37 -37.32
N PHE A 32 -22.33 29.12 -36.24
CA PHE A 32 -21.35 28.78 -35.22
C PHE A 32 -21.72 27.50 -34.49
N ARG A 33 -23.00 27.33 -34.10
CA ARG A 33 -23.47 26.08 -33.47
C ARG A 33 -23.33 24.88 -34.39
N ILE A 34 -23.67 25.02 -35.68
CA ILE A 34 -23.48 23.95 -36.67
C ILE A 34 -21.99 23.67 -36.86
N PHE A 35 -21.15 24.69 -36.93
CA PHE A 35 -19.69 24.55 -37.03
C PHE A 35 -19.09 23.84 -35.81
N CYS A 36 -19.52 24.16 -34.59
CA CYS A 36 -19.11 23.46 -33.37
C CYS A 36 -19.56 21.99 -33.37
N ILE A 37 -20.78 21.70 -33.84
CA ILE A 37 -21.28 20.32 -33.96
C ILE A 37 -20.47 19.54 -35.00
N VAL A 38 -20.17 20.15 -36.14
CA VAL A 38 -19.35 19.54 -37.19
C VAL A 38 -17.92 19.32 -36.68
N ILE A 39 -17.33 20.27 -35.96
CA ILE A 39 -16.03 20.09 -35.29
C ILE A 39 -16.07 18.96 -34.27
N LEU A 40 -17.11 18.87 -33.45
CA LEU A 40 -17.25 17.77 -32.48
C LEU A 40 -17.36 16.41 -33.17
N ILE A 41 -18.06 16.33 -34.31
CA ILE A 41 -18.21 15.11 -35.11
C ILE A 41 -16.91 14.79 -35.89
N THR A 42 -16.18 15.79 -36.41
CA THR A 42 -14.93 15.54 -37.14
C THR A 42 -13.76 15.25 -36.20
N TYR A 43 -13.77 15.78 -34.98
CA TYR A 43 -12.80 15.46 -33.94
C TYR A 43 -13.16 14.20 -33.13
N SER A 44 -14.36 13.61 -33.31
CA SER A 44 -14.70 12.36 -32.61
C SER A 44 -13.83 11.17 -33.06
N GLY A 45 -13.24 11.25 -34.26
CA GLY A 45 -12.24 10.28 -34.73
C GLY A 45 -10.94 10.26 -33.91
N ASN A 46 -10.62 11.35 -33.19
CA ASN A 46 -9.42 11.44 -32.32
C ASN A 46 -9.68 10.97 -30.89
N ILE A 47 -10.91 10.61 -30.55
CA ILE A 47 -11.27 10.20 -29.19
C ILE A 47 -10.78 8.77 -28.89
N PHE A 48 -10.68 7.95 -29.93
CA PHE A 48 -10.04 6.63 -29.92
C PHE A 48 -8.57 6.75 -30.34
N SER A 49 -7.81 7.55 -29.59
CA SER A 49 -6.35 7.58 -29.72
C SER A 49 -5.79 6.36 -28.98
N GLU A 50 -5.43 5.32 -29.73
CA GLU A 50 -4.71 4.17 -29.17
C GLU A 50 -3.35 4.63 -28.62
N TYR A 51 -2.94 4.11 -27.45
CA TYR A 51 -1.57 4.29 -26.97
C TYR A 51 -0.57 3.71 -28.01
N PRO A 52 0.55 4.40 -28.29
CA PRO A 52 1.55 3.92 -29.25
C PRO A 52 2.21 2.60 -28.81
N SER A 53 2.21 2.33 -27.51
CA SER A 53 2.71 1.09 -26.91
C SER A 53 1.54 0.17 -26.58
N LYS A 54 1.20 -0.75 -27.51
CA LYS A 54 0.36 -1.90 -27.19
C LYS A 54 1.23 -2.95 -26.49
N PRO A 55 0.76 -3.61 -25.42
CA PRO A 55 1.46 -4.78 -24.91
C PRO A 55 1.47 -5.81 -26.04
N VAL A 56 2.65 -6.18 -26.56
CA VAL A 56 2.76 -7.19 -27.62
C VAL A 56 2.63 -8.56 -26.96
N GLY A 57 1.54 -9.27 -27.23
CA GLY A 57 1.31 -10.64 -26.78
C GLY A 57 1.47 -11.65 -27.93
N GLU A 58 1.50 -12.93 -27.60
CA GLU A 58 1.52 -14.02 -28.59
C GLU A 58 0.23 -14.08 -29.43
N PHE A 59 -0.89 -13.62 -28.85
CA PHE A 59 -2.21 -13.61 -29.48
C PHE A 59 -2.60 -12.20 -29.93
N LYS A 60 -3.33 -12.14 -31.06
CA LYS A 60 -3.94 -10.91 -31.55
C LYS A 60 -4.90 -10.35 -30.48
N SER A 61 -4.74 -9.09 -30.11
CA SER A 61 -5.63 -8.42 -29.17
C SER A 61 -6.68 -7.57 -29.88
N GLU A 62 -7.92 -7.64 -29.37
CA GLU A 62 -8.96 -6.66 -29.65
C GLU A 62 -8.85 -5.57 -28.60
N TYR A 63 -8.35 -4.41 -29.02
CA TYR A 63 -8.08 -3.27 -28.15
C TYR A 63 -9.04 -2.12 -28.45
N ASP A 64 -9.66 -1.59 -27.40
CA ASP A 64 -10.54 -0.43 -27.46
C ASP A 64 -10.17 0.54 -26.33
N GLN A 65 -10.08 1.83 -26.65
CA GLN A 65 -9.67 2.85 -25.69
C GLN A 65 -10.43 4.14 -25.96
N PHE A 66 -10.97 4.73 -24.89
CA PHE A 66 -11.54 6.07 -24.92
C PHE A 66 -10.74 6.97 -23.99
N TRP A 67 -9.89 7.80 -24.60
CA TRP A 67 -9.02 8.72 -23.88
C TRP A 67 -8.19 8.02 -22.79
N PHE A 68 -7.76 8.72 -21.73
CA PHE A 68 -7.08 8.06 -20.59
C PHE A 68 -8.07 7.39 -19.60
N LEU A 69 -9.38 7.59 -19.79
CA LEU A 69 -10.41 7.21 -18.83
C LEU A 69 -10.89 5.77 -18.99
N TYR A 70 -10.91 5.23 -20.22
CA TYR A 70 -11.38 3.88 -20.48
C TYR A 70 -10.42 3.11 -21.39
N GLN A 71 -10.24 1.85 -21.06
CA GLN A 71 -9.46 0.89 -21.83
C GLN A 71 -10.11 -0.48 -21.67
N LYS A 72 -10.23 -1.20 -22.78
CA LYS A 72 -10.70 -2.58 -22.83
C LYS A 72 -9.80 -3.34 -23.78
N GLU A 73 -9.31 -4.47 -23.32
CA GLU A 73 -8.49 -5.37 -24.12
C GLU A 73 -8.99 -6.79 -23.96
N ILE A 74 -9.21 -7.48 -25.08
CA ILE A 74 -9.58 -8.89 -25.11
C ILE A 74 -8.53 -9.64 -25.93
N ARG A 75 -8.01 -10.73 -25.38
CA ARG A 75 -7.11 -11.67 -26.05
C ARG A 75 -7.62 -13.09 -25.82
N ALA A 76 -7.04 -14.06 -26.52
CA ALA A 76 -7.31 -15.46 -26.25
C ALA A 76 -6.89 -15.81 -24.81
N GLY A 77 -7.87 -16.05 -23.94
CA GLY A 77 -7.66 -16.38 -22.54
C GLY A 77 -7.35 -15.20 -21.60
N GLU A 78 -7.34 -13.95 -22.08
CA GLU A 78 -7.15 -12.76 -21.24
C GLU A 78 -8.23 -11.70 -21.53
N SER A 79 -8.72 -11.04 -20.48
CA SER A 79 -9.64 -9.91 -20.61
C SER A 79 -9.29 -8.83 -19.61
N GLU A 80 -9.13 -7.60 -20.09
CA GLU A 80 -8.86 -6.40 -19.31
C GLU A 80 -9.95 -5.36 -19.56
N VAL A 81 -10.42 -4.73 -18.49
CA VAL A 81 -11.33 -3.59 -18.54
C VAL A 81 -10.90 -2.59 -17.47
N ILE A 82 -10.66 -1.35 -17.87
CA ILE A 82 -10.22 -0.27 -16.99
C ILE A 82 -11.11 0.95 -17.23
N PHE A 83 -11.69 1.47 -16.15
CA PHE A 83 -12.41 2.72 -16.06
C PHE A 83 -11.74 3.60 -14.99
N ARG A 84 -10.74 4.40 -15.38
CA ARG A 84 -9.97 5.21 -14.44
C ARG A 84 -10.79 6.39 -13.89
N PRO A 85 -10.70 6.73 -12.59
CA PRO A 85 -10.03 6.01 -11.50
C PRO A 85 -10.94 4.99 -10.76
N PHE A 86 -12.16 4.77 -11.26
CA PHE A 86 -13.23 4.12 -10.52
C PHE A 86 -13.14 2.60 -10.47
N TYR A 87 -12.66 1.94 -11.52
CA TYR A 87 -12.67 0.49 -11.61
C TYR A 87 -11.60 -0.03 -12.54
N SER A 88 -10.94 -1.13 -12.18
CA SER A 88 -10.14 -1.92 -13.11
C SER A 88 -10.41 -3.40 -12.86
N SER A 89 -10.43 -4.21 -13.91
CA SER A 89 -10.55 -5.66 -13.84
C SER A 89 -9.61 -6.27 -14.88
N TYR A 90 -8.90 -7.31 -14.48
CA TYR A 90 -8.10 -8.14 -15.36
C TYR A 90 -8.37 -9.61 -15.03
N LYS A 91 -8.43 -10.46 -16.05
CA LYS A 91 -8.67 -11.90 -15.92
C LYS A 91 -7.79 -12.64 -16.92
N GLU A 92 -7.16 -13.72 -16.47
CA GLU A 92 -6.35 -14.63 -17.28
C GLU A 92 -6.76 -16.07 -16.98
N GLU A 93 -7.12 -16.83 -18.01
CA GLU A 93 -7.63 -18.19 -17.89
C GLU A 93 -6.54 -19.21 -17.54
N LYS A 94 -5.33 -19.06 -18.11
CA LYS A 94 -4.23 -20.03 -17.97
C LYS A 94 -3.83 -20.24 -16.50
N SER A 95 -3.71 -19.15 -15.76
CA SER A 95 -3.33 -19.14 -14.34
C SER A 95 -4.56 -19.06 -13.41
N ALA A 96 -5.77 -19.00 -13.97
CA ALA A 96 -6.99 -18.59 -13.28
C ALA A 96 -6.80 -17.29 -12.47
N TYR A 97 -5.98 -16.38 -12.97
CA TYR A 97 -5.62 -15.14 -12.31
C TYR A 97 -6.72 -14.10 -12.56
N ARG A 98 -7.14 -13.42 -11.50
CA ARG A 98 -8.11 -12.34 -11.57
C ARG A 98 -7.67 -11.22 -10.66
N PHE A 99 -7.80 -10.01 -11.16
CA PHE A 99 -7.46 -8.78 -10.49
C PHE A 99 -8.62 -7.80 -10.60
N GLN A 100 -8.90 -7.08 -9.54
CA GLN A 100 -9.90 -6.02 -9.53
C GLN A 100 -9.54 -4.88 -8.58
N THR A 101 -9.87 -3.65 -8.97
CA THR A 101 -9.80 -2.47 -8.12
C THR A 101 -11.10 -1.69 -8.18
N VAL A 102 -11.51 -1.11 -7.05
CA VAL A 102 -12.64 -0.18 -6.97
C VAL A 102 -12.17 1.09 -6.29
N LEU A 103 -12.32 2.23 -6.98
CA LEU A 103 -11.80 3.54 -6.59
C LEU A 103 -10.39 3.43 -5.99
N TYR A 104 -9.39 3.09 -6.79
CA TYR A 104 -8.05 2.90 -6.27
C TYR A 104 -7.61 4.14 -5.44
N PRO A 105 -7.20 3.98 -4.16
CA PRO A 105 -6.83 2.73 -3.49
C PRO A 105 -7.84 2.13 -2.48
N ILE A 106 -9.12 2.52 -2.55
CA ILE A 106 -10.14 2.12 -1.56
C ILE A 106 -10.30 0.60 -1.49
N TYR A 107 -10.39 -0.09 -2.63
CA TYR A 107 -10.46 -1.55 -2.65
C TYR A 107 -9.60 -2.13 -3.76
N TYR A 108 -8.91 -3.20 -3.39
CA TYR A 108 -8.03 -3.96 -4.24
C TYR A 108 -8.26 -5.44 -3.95
N SER A 109 -8.36 -6.28 -4.97
CA SER A 109 -8.40 -7.72 -4.79
C SER A 109 -7.70 -8.41 -5.95
N GLU A 110 -6.94 -9.43 -5.61
CA GLU A 110 -6.15 -10.25 -6.52
C GLU A 110 -6.36 -11.70 -6.09
N GLU A 111 -6.77 -12.57 -7.01
CA GLU A 111 -7.07 -13.96 -6.72
C GLU A 111 -6.55 -14.86 -7.84
N THR A 112 -6.10 -16.04 -7.43
CA THR A 112 -5.70 -17.15 -8.30
C THR A 112 -6.41 -18.41 -7.83
N LYS A 113 -6.10 -19.55 -8.45
CA LYS A 113 -6.55 -20.85 -7.96
C LYS A 113 -6.06 -21.18 -6.54
N TYR A 114 -4.89 -20.68 -6.14
CA TYR A 114 -4.19 -21.09 -4.92
C TYR A 114 -4.19 -20.04 -3.83
N TRP A 115 -4.42 -18.77 -4.16
CA TRP A 115 -4.36 -17.71 -3.17
C TRP A 115 -5.25 -16.54 -3.57
N LYS A 116 -5.67 -15.80 -2.57
CA LYS A 116 -6.47 -14.59 -2.71
C LYS A 116 -5.99 -13.54 -1.73
N VAL A 117 -5.70 -12.36 -2.23
CA VAL A 117 -5.38 -11.18 -1.43
C VAL A 117 -6.43 -10.12 -1.68
N TRP A 118 -6.84 -9.43 -0.63
CA TRP A 118 -7.66 -8.24 -0.74
C TRP A 118 -7.18 -7.19 0.23
N THR A 119 -7.35 -5.94 -0.16
CA THR A 119 -7.02 -4.78 0.67
C THR A 119 -8.14 -3.77 0.59
N PHE A 120 -8.53 -3.24 1.74
CA PHE A 120 -9.47 -2.14 1.88
C PHE A 120 -8.80 -0.95 2.59
N LEU A 121 -8.79 0.21 1.93
CA LEU A 121 -8.18 1.46 2.38
C LEU A 121 -6.70 1.34 2.77
N PHE A 122 -5.97 0.31 2.31
CA PHE A 122 -4.64 -0.07 2.81
C PHE A 122 -4.54 -0.35 4.32
N LEU A 123 -5.66 -0.35 5.04
CA LEU A 123 -5.70 -0.59 6.49
C LEU A 123 -6.16 -2.01 6.79
N PHE A 124 -7.03 -2.58 5.97
CA PHE A 124 -7.52 -3.93 6.16
C PHE A 124 -6.97 -4.76 5.03
N SER A 125 -6.16 -5.76 5.36
CA SER A 125 -5.64 -6.70 4.38
C SER A 125 -6.05 -8.09 4.79
N GLY A 126 -6.57 -8.86 3.84
CA GLY A 126 -6.84 -10.27 4.04
C GLY A 126 -6.12 -11.10 2.99
N THR A 127 -5.61 -12.24 3.42
CA THR A 127 -4.91 -13.20 2.58
C THR A 127 -5.49 -14.57 2.85
N SER A 128 -5.94 -15.25 1.81
CA SER A 128 -6.33 -16.65 1.85
C SER A 128 -5.37 -17.43 0.96
N MET A 129 -4.85 -18.54 1.44
CA MET A 129 -3.98 -19.44 0.70
C MET A 129 -4.53 -20.85 0.80
N LEU A 130 -4.39 -21.61 -0.27
CA LEU A 130 -4.80 -23.01 -0.35
C LEU A 130 -3.53 -23.84 -0.50
N HIS A 131 -3.24 -24.62 0.55
CA HIS A 131 -2.14 -25.56 0.60
C HIS A 131 -2.67 -26.97 0.34
N GLU A 132 -2.04 -27.74 -0.54
CA GLU A 132 -2.50 -29.10 -0.92
C GLU A 132 -2.49 -30.08 0.26
N ASP A 133 -1.58 -29.86 1.21
CA ASP A 133 -1.30 -30.70 2.37
C ASP A 133 -2.00 -30.24 3.65
N VAL A 134 -2.23 -28.93 3.79
CA VAL A 134 -2.72 -28.33 5.04
C VAL A 134 -4.18 -27.86 4.95
N GLY A 135 -4.69 -27.58 3.76
CA GLY A 135 -6.02 -27.00 3.56
C GLY A 135 -5.96 -25.50 3.29
N GLU A 136 -7.08 -24.82 3.50
CA GLU A 136 -7.20 -23.38 3.29
C GLU A 136 -6.86 -22.62 4.58
N ASP A 137 -5.86 -21.74 4.53
CA ASP A 137 -5.56 -20.78 5.59
C ASP A 137 -5.99 -19.38 5.17
N SER A 138 -6.62 -18.66 6.10
CA SER A 138 -7.12 -17.30 5.90
C SER A 138 -6.70 -16.40 7.04
N ASP A 139 -6.00 -15.33 6.70
CA ASP A 139 -5.52 -14.32 7.63
C ASP A 139 -6.14 -12.98 7.31
N VAL A 140 -6.47 -12.23 8.34
CA VAL A 140 -6.84 -10.82 8.24
C VAL A 140 -5.95 -10.02 9.18
N LEU A 141 -5.29 -9.01 8.63
CA LEU A 141 -4.39 -8.11 9.32
C LEU A 141 -4.92 -6.69 9.20
N THR A 142 -5.11 -6.05 10.35
CA THR A 142 -5.44 -4.63 10.45
C THR A 142 -4.55 -4.00 11.53
N PRO A 143 -4.40 -2.66 11.56
CA PRO A 143 -3.58 -1.97 12.56
C PRO A 143 -3.93 -2.31 14.01
N LEU A 144 -5.21 -2.59 14.30
CA LEU A 144 -5.70 -2.82 15.66
C LEU A 144 -6.16 -4.25 15.91
N LEU A 145 -6.76 -4.89 14.92
CA LEU A 145 -7.32 -6.23 15.03
C LEU A 145 -6.68 -7.16 14.00
N PHE A 146 -6.30 -8.36 14.41
CA PHE A 146 -5.82 -9.37 13.47
C PHE A 146 -6.30 -10.74 13.91
N TRP A 147 -6.61 -11.59 12.94
CA TRP A 147 -7.05 -12.94 13.18
C TRP A 147 -6.65 -13.84 12.02
N GLY A 148 -6.38 -15.09 12.34
CA GLY A 148 -6.04 -16.14 11.40
C GLY A 148 -6.92 -17.34 11.69
N TRP A 149 -7.43 -17.95 10.63
CA TRP A 149 -8.18 -19.19 10.65
C TRP A 149 -7.54 -20.17 9.68
N GLY A 150 -7.58 -21.44 10.02
CA GLY A 150 -7.04 -22.51 9.20
C GLY A 150 -7.21 -23.85 9.92
N ASP A 151 -6.76 -24.91 9.26
CA ASP A 151 -6.91 -26.27 9.77
C ASP A 151 -5.85 -26.59 10.83
N THR A 152 -4.67 -25.95 10.78
CA THR A 152 -3.64 -26.16 11.78
C THR A 152 -3.78 -25.25 13.00
N VAL A 153 -3.27 -25.75 14.12
CA VAL A 153 -3.13 -24.98 15.37
C VAL A 153 -2.19 -23.78 15.19
N ARG A 154 -1.35 -23.76 14.15
CA ARG A 154 -0.42 -22.66 13.88
C ARG A 154 -1.10 -21.51 13.12
N GLU A 155 -2.12 -21.79 12.33
CA GLU A 155 -2.91 -20.77 11.61
C GLU A 155 -3.94 -20.09 12.50
N LYS A 156 -4.40 -20.77 13.56
CA LYS A 156 -5.38 -20.20 14.50
C LYS A 156 -4.72 -19.19 15.44
N TYR A 157 -5.01 -17.92 15.21
CA TYR A 157 -4.51 -16.84 16.04
C TYR A 157 -5.46 -15.64 16.07
N PHE A 158 -5.36 -14.81 17.10
CA PHE A 158 -6.21 -13.63 17.29
C PHE A 158 -5.46 -12.61 18.12
N GLY A 159 -5.69 -11.33 17.83
CA GLY A 159 -5.29 -10.28 18.74
C GLY A 159 -5.93 -8.94 18.46
N PHE A 160 -5.97 -8.17 19.54
CA PHE A 160 -6.46 -6.82 19.61
C PHE A 160 -5.35 -5.95 20.21
N PHE A 161 -4.62 -5.27 19.34
CA PHE A 161 -3.57 -4.36 19.71
C PHE A 161 -4.15 -3.06 20.27
N PRO A 162 -3.62 -2.52 21.39
CA PRO A 162 -2.46 -2.99 22.17
C PRO A 162 -2.80 -3.94 23.34
N PHE A 163 -4.05 -4.34 23.52
CA PHE A 163 -4.52 -4.99 24.75
C PHE A 163 -4.03 -6.42 24.94
N ALA A 164 -4.24 -7.29 23.96
CA ALA A 164 -3.79 -8.67 24.04
C ALA A 164 -3.82 -9.29 22.65
N GLY A 165 -2.83 -10.10 22.34
CA GLY A 165 -2.83 -10.79 21.06
C GLY A 165 -1.79 -11.87 20.99
N LYS A 166 -2.08 -12.83 20.15
CA LYS A 166 -1.17 -13.91 19.78
C LYS A 166 -1.13 -13.96 18.26
N LEU A 167 0.05 -13.83 17.68
CA LEU A 167 0.34 -14.13 16.28
C LEU A 167 1.21 -15.38 16.22
N ARG A 168 1.07 -16.15 15.16
CA ARG A 168 1.81 -17.41 14.96
C ARG A 168 2.32 -17.47 13.54
N ASN A 169 3.58 -17.86 13.37
CA ASN A 169 4.24 -18.02 12.07
C ASN A 169 4.11 -16.81 11.13
N LYS A 170 4.01 -15.60 11.67
CA LYS A 170 3.91 -14.34 10.91
C LYS A 170 5.06 -13.41 11.29
N ILE A 171 5.39 -12.46 10.42
CA ILE A 171 6.41 -11.41 10.66
C ILE A 171 7.78 -12.03 11.01
N GLY A 172 8.08 -13.22 10.47
CA GLY A 172 9.33 -13.92 10.70
C GLY A 172 9.48 -14.54 12.09
N TYR A 173 8.46 -14.51 12.96
CA TYR A 173 8.46 -15.17 14.27
C TYR A 173 7.61 -16.45 14.23
N SER A 174 7.98 -17.47 14.99
CA SER A 174 7.14 -18.67 15.14
C SER A 174 5.93 -18.39 16.03
N GLU A 175 6.11 -17.57 17.06
CA GLU A 175 5.06 -17.16 17.97
C GLU A 175 5.37 -15.75 18.48
N LEU A 176 4.38 -14.87 18.52
CA LEU A 176 4.47 -13.54 19.11
C LEU A 176 3.22 -13.33 19.95
N SER A 177 3.39 -13.07 21.23
CA SER A 177 2.30 -12.79 22.15
C SER A 177 2.57 -11.50 22.90
N PHE A 178 1.52 -10.74 23.17
CA PHE A 178 1.62 -9.53 23.96
C PHE A 178 0.40 -9.37 24.85
N VAL A 179 0.61 -8.72 25.99
CA VAL A 179 -0.42 -8.33 26.95
C VAL A 179 -0.14 -6.89 27.36
N LEU A 180 -1.14 -6.03 27.15
CA LEU A 180 -1.12 -4.60 27.38
C LEU A 180 0.17 -3.96 26.86
N PHE A 181 0.42 -4.05 25.56
CA PHE A 181 1.62 -3.47 24.97
C PHE A 181 1.77 -1.99 25.41
N PRO A 182 2.93 -1.56 25.94
CA PRO A 182 4.22 -2.26 25.94
C PRO A 182 4.58 -3.05 27.22
N LEU A 183 3.65 -3.30 28.14
CA LEU A 183 3.93 -3.91 29.44
C LEU A 183 4.53 -5.31 29.35
N TYR A 184 3.99 -6.19 28.51
CA TYR A 184 4.49 -7.54 28.34
C TYR A 184 4.44 -8.00 26.88
N THR A 185 5.56 -8.49 26.37
CA THR A 185 5.67 -9.07 25.03
C THR A 185 6.58 -10.29 25.09
N ASN A 186 6.15 -11.42 24.56
CA ASN A 186 6.96 -12.63 24.40
C ASN A 186 6.97 -13.04 22.92
N TRP A 187 8.13 -13.38 22.39
CA TRP A 187 8.25 -13.91 21.03
C TRP A 187 9.23 -15.06 20.95
N LYS A 188 8.94 -15.97 20.03
CA LYS A 188 9.73 -17.17 19.74
C LYS A 188 10.15 -17.16 18.27
N TYR A 189 11.37 -17.60 18.04
CA TYR A 189 11.93 -17.83 16.72
C TYR A 189 12.84 -19.05 16.75
N LYS A 190 12.39 -20.16 16.16
CA LYS A 190 13.11 -21.44 16.25
C LYS A 190 13.39 -21.76 17.74
N ASP A 191 14.65 -21.93 18.12
CA ASP A 191 15.09 -22.22 19.49
C ASP A 191 15.38 -20.97 20.32
N TYR A 192 15.06 -19.77 19.82
CA TYR A 192 15.26 -18.50 20.50
C TYR A 192 13.94 -18.01 21.06
N GLU A 193 13.87 -17.87 22.38
CA GLU A 193 12.73 -17.29 23.09
C GLU A 193 13.15 -16.00 23.79
N ALA A 194 12.35 -14.96 23.62
CA ALA A 194 12.58 -13.65 24.18
C ALA A 194 11.33 -13.11 24.85
N THR A 195 11.51 -12.53 26.01
CA THR A 195 10.48 -11.89 26.83
C THR A 195 10.90 -10.47 27.13
N SER A 196 10.00 -9.52 26.95
CA SER A 196 10.18 -8.12 27.27
C SER A 196 9.12 -7.67 28.27
N ILE A 197 9.58 -6.91 29.27
CA ILE A 197 8.73 -6.27 30.27
C ILE A 197 8.95 -4.76 30.13
N LEU A 198 7.86 -3.99 30.03
CA LEU A 198 7.89 -2.54 29.80
C LEU A 198 8.78 -2.20 28.61
N TRP A 199 8.48 -2.78 27.46
CA TRP A 199 9.25 -2.56 26.24
C TRP A 199 9.44 -1.05 25.98
N PRO A 200 10.67 -0.57 25.69
CA PRO A 200 11.90 -1.31 25.41
C PRO A 200 12.85 -1.48 26.62
N LEU A 201 12.40 -1.22 27.84
CA LEU A 201 13.25 -1.14 29.04
C LEU A 201 13.86 -2.48 29.43
N PHE A 202 13.06 -3.52 29.62
CA PHE A 202 13.57 -4.85 29.99
C PHE A 202 13.37 -5.85 28.87
N LEU A 203 14.42 -6.61 28.58
CA LEU A 203 14.37 -7.73 27.65
C LEU A 203 15.31 -8.83 28.13
N TYR A 204 14.78 -10.04 28.19
CA TYR A 204 15.51 -11.25 28.49
C TYR A 204 15.22 -12.28 27.40
N ALA A 205 16.25 -12.85 26.80
CA ALA A 205 16.13 -13.91 25.82
C ALA A 205 17.20 -14.97 26.02
N SER A 206 16.81 -16.21 25.75
CA SER A 206 17.67 -17.37 25.93
C SER A 206 17.43 -18.38 24.81
N SER A 207 18.50 -19.10 24.47
CA SER A 207 18.59 -20.12 23.43
C SER A 207 19.88 -20.90 23.65
N GLU A 208 20.03 -22.08 23.02
CA GLU A 208 21.25 -22.88 23.13
C GLU A 208 22.52 -22.13 22.68
N THR A 209 22.37 -21.27 21.68
CA THR A 209 23.47 -20.51 21.06
C THR A 209 23.41 -19.01 21.33
N ARG A 210 22.29 -18.50 21.84
CA ARG A 210 22.04 -17.06 21.98
C ARG A 210 21.54 -16.72 23.38
N GLU A 211 22.11 -15.69 23.97
CA GLU A 211 21.66 -15.14 25.24
C GLU A 211 21.59 -13.62 25.09
N GLU A 212 20.49 -13.01 25.52
CA GLU A 212 20.32 -11.58 25.49
C GLU A 212 19.69 -11.08 26.77
N PHE A 213 20.29 -10.08 27.40
CA PHE A 213 19.76 -9.43 28.56
C PHE A 213 19.93 -7.92 28.40
N ARG A 214 18.85 -7.18 28.61
CA ARG A 214 18.82 -5.74 28.37
C ARG A 214 18.00 -5.06 29.45
N ILE A 215 18.60 -4.01 30.01
CA ILE A 215 17.98 -3.01 30.86
C ILE A 215 18.29 -1.67 30.21
N PHE A 216 17.50 -1.24 29.24
CA PHE A 216 17.71 0.02 28.54
C PHE A 216 17.38 1.22 29.44
N PRO A 217 18.16 2.31 29.42
CA PRO A 217 19.43 2.52 28.70
C PRO A 217 20.69 2.07 29.47
N LEU A 218 20.55 1.49 30.66
CA LEU A 218 21.64 1.25 31.60
C LEU A 218 22.62 0.14 31.18
N TYR A 219 22.12 -1.00 30.72
CA TYR A 219 22.93 -2.18 30.42
C TYR A 219 22.33 -3.00 29.28
N SER A 220 23.19 -3.55 28.41
CA SER A 220 22.81 -4.54 27.41
C SER A 220 23.91 -5.56 27.27
N LYS A 221 23.55 -6.84 27.26
CA LYS A 221 24.39 -8.01 27.02
C LYS A 221 23.75 -8.81 25.89
N LYS A 222 24.48 -9.04 24.81
CA LYS A 222 24.05 -9.88 23.68
C LYS A 222 25.16 -10.84 23.33
N ILE A 223 24.93 -12.12 23.52
CA ILE A 223 25.87 -13.18 23.22
C ILE A 223 25.27 -14.07 22.15
N HIS A 224 26.02 -14.30 21.08
CA HIS A 224 25.74 -15.31 20.08
C HIS A 224 27.01 -16.15 19.93
N ARG A 225 26.99 -17.33 20.55
CA ARG A 225 28.13 -18.25 20.65
C ARG A 225 28.72 -18.49 19.27
N GLY A 226 30.02 -18.24 19.13
CA GLY A 226 30.74 -18.44 17.86
C GLY A 226 30.49 -17.38 16.79
N LYS A 227 29.76 -16.29 17.05
CA LYS A 227 29.57 -15.20 16.07
C LYS A 227 29.91 -13.82 16.65
N TYR A 228 29.29 -13.47 17.77
CA TYR A 228 29.55 -12.18 18.41
C TYR A 228 29.18 -12.16 19.89
N GLU A 229 29.84 -11.27 20.61
CA GLU A 229 29.53 -10.88 21.98
C GLU A 229 29.52 -9.37 22.04
N ARG A 230 28.44 -8.78 22.51
CA ARG A 230 28.27 -7.33 22.59
C ARG A 230 27.75 -6.95 23.96
N PHE A 231 28.43 -5.99 24.55
CA PHE A 231 28.09 -5.41 25.83
C PHE A 231 27.92 -3.91 25.66
N SER A 232 27.03 -3.33 26.43
CA SER A 232 26.84 -1.90 26.50
C SER A 232 26.53 -1.49 27.92
N PHE A 233 27.11 -0.38 28.33
CA PHE A 233 26.85 0.26 29.61
C PHE A 233 26.52 1.73 29.37
N LEU A 234 25.41 2.18 29.94
CA LEU A 234 24.89 3.53 29.78
C LEU A 234 24.78 3.93 28.29
N TRP A 235 23.99 3.19 27.52
CA TRP A 235 23.82 3.43 26.10
C TRP A 235 23.42 4.90 25.83
N PRO A 236 24.05 5.59 24.85
CA PRO A 236 25.04 5.11 23.88
C PRO A 236 26.52 5.27 24.29
N ILE A 237 26.84 5.59 25.55
CA ILE A 237 28.16 6.06 26.00
C ILE A 237 29.25 4.99 25.91
N PHE A 238 29.03 3.80 26.47
CA PHE A 238 30.02 2.73 26.46
C PHE A 238 29.46 1.49 25.76
N GLN A 239 30.18 1.01 24.74
CA GLN A 239 29.89 -0.26 24.11
C GLN A 239 31.19 -1.00 23.83
N TRP A 240 31.22 -2.30 24.03
CA TRP A 240 32.38 -3.11 23.69
C TRP A 240 31.93 -4.49 23.28
N GLY A 241 32.77 -5.18 22.53
CA GLY A 241 32.42 -6.51 22.09
C GLY A 241 33.44 -7.12 21.15
N THR A 242 33.13 -8.34 20.77
CA THR A 242 33.85 -9.10 19.75
C THR A 242 32.86 -9.48 18.67
N THR A 243 33.20 -9.27 17.41
CA THR A 243 32.40 -9.70 16.25
C THR A 243 33.26 -10.61 15.38
N PHE A 244 32.61 -11.42 14.54
CA PHE A 244 33.28 -12.36 13.63
C PHE A 244 34.07 -13.45 14.35
N GLN A 245 33.56 -13.94 15.49
CA GLN A 245 34.17 -15.09 16.18
C GLN A 245 34.17 -16.37 15.32
N ASP A 246 33.34 -16.43 14.28
CA ASP A 246 33.25 -17.50 13.28
C ASP A 246 34.38 -17.46 12.25
N LYS A 247 35.07 -16.32 12.12
CA LYS A 247 36.13 -16.11 11.13
C LYS A 247 37.51 -16.28 11.76
N ARG A 248 38.52 -16.55 10.92
CA ARG A 248 39.92 -16.67 11.35
C ARG A 248 40.43 -15.44 12.11
N GLU A 249 39.89 -14.27 11.82
CA GLU A 249 40.26 -13.01 12.46
C GLU A 249 39.05 -12.39 13.19
N PRO A 250 38.88 -12.65 14.50
CA PRO A 250 37.85 -11.99 15.30
C PRO A 250 38.20 -10.50 15.50
N VAL A 251 37.19 -9.63 15.39
CA VAL A 251 37.36 -8.18 15.56
C VAL A 251 36.85 -7.76 16.92
N HIS A 252 37.75 -7.23 17.74
CA HIS A 252 37.40 -6.59 19.01
C HIS A 252 37.15 -5.10 18.78
N TYR A 253 36.09 -4.56 19.37
CA TYR A 253 35.79 -3.14 19.30
C TYR A 253 35.45 -2.58 20.67
N LYS A 254 35.78 -1.30 20.87
CA LYS A 254 35.33 -0.49 21.98
C LYS A 254 34.84 0.85 21.41
N LEU A 255 33.56 1.13 21.60
CA LEU A 255 32.95 2.39 21.21
C LEU A 255 32.75 3.21 22.47
N PHE A 256 33.29 4.42 22.42
CA PHE A 256 32.97 5.48 23.35
C PHE A 256 32.25 6.56 22.55
N PHE A 257 31.12 7.08 23.06
CA PHE A 257 30.22 8.00 22.33
C PHE A 257 30.89 9.20 21.63
N ARG A 258 32.12 9.56 22.00
CA ARG A 258 32.90 10.62 21.36
C ARG A 258 34.11 10.17 20.51
N TYR A 259 34.51 8.90 20.58
CA TYR A 259 35.69 8.37 19.87
C TYR A 259 35.49 6.91 19.49
N SER A 260 35.42 6.61 18.19
CA SER A 260 35.39 5.25 17.67
C SER A 260 36.83 4.77 17.42
N ASP A 261 37.43 4.10 18.40
CA ASP A 261 38.72 3.45 18.23
C ASP A 261 38.51 1.99 17.77
N LEU A 262 38.52 1.77 16.45
CA LEU A 262 38.51 0.42 15.87
C LEU A 262 39.93 -0.16 15.93
N ARG A 263 40.32 -0.66 17.10
CA ARG A 263 41.63 -1.28 17.28
C ARG A 263 41.57 -2.76 16.89
N ILE A 264 41.90 -3.05 15.63
CA ILE A 264 42.08 -4.43 15.14
C ILE A 264 43.36 -4.99 15.78
N ARG A 265 43.25 -5.60 16.97
CA ARG A 265 44.34 -6.40 17.54
C ARG A 265 44.29 -7.80 16.95
N LYS A 266 45.24 -8.13 16.07
CA LYS A 266 45.52 -9.53 15.70
C LYS A 266 46.06 -10.26 16.92
N ARG A 267 45.53 -11.45 17.22
CA ARG A 267 46.24 -12.41 18.08
C ARG A 267 47.43 -12.91 17.27
N GLU A 268 48.63 -12.52 17.66
CA GLU A 268 49.81 -13.28 17.29
C GLU A 268 49.74 -14.60 18.06
N THR A 269 49.62 -15.69 17.31
CA THR A 269 49.75 -17.07 17.78
C THR A 269 51.21 -17.41 18.01
#